data_AF-A0A7S3U1V9-F1
#
_entry.id   AF-A0A7S3U1V9-F1
#
_cell.length_a   1.000
_cell.length_b   1.000
_cell.length_c   1.000
_cell.angle_alpha   90.00
_cell.angle_beta   90.00
_cell.angle_gamma   90.00
#
_symmetry.space_group_name_H-M   'P 1'
#
loop_
_entity.id
_entity.type
_entity.pdbx_description
1 polymer ?
#
loop_
_entity_poly.entity_id
_entity_poly.type
_entity_poly.pdbx_seq_one_letter_code
_entity_poly.pdbx_strand_id
1 'polypeptide(L)'
;SFLNEFRVDGEDLENRPYYLQLLEQALVMQEEFVNIDCQHVKSFHDEMYGDLVTFPQETIPIFDAALMQVKAHHFPNNGGDASKIQTRPFNLCTENRLRDLDPSDID
;
A
#
# COMPACT_ATOMS: atom_id res chain seq x y z
N SER A 1 3.01 4.09 11.73
CA SER A 1 2.34 3.88 10.43
C SER A 1 2.78 2.56 9.82
N PHE A 2 1.85 1.76 9.33
CA PHE A 2 2.07 0.44 8.70
C PHE A 2 3.33 0.38 7.81
N LEU A 3 3.51 1.33 6.89
CA LEU A 3 4.65 1.37 5.95
C LEU A 3 6.03 1.45 6.63
N ASN A 4 6.11 2.04 7.83
CA ASN A 4 7.35 2.26 8.57
C ASN A 4 7.59 1.23 9.68
N GLU A 5 6.64 0.35 9.96
CA GLU A 5 6.69 -0.58 11.09
C GLU A 5 6.52 -2.03 10.66
N PHE A 6 5.84 -2.28 9.55
CA PHE A 6 5.53 -3.63 9.10
C PHE A 6 6.79 -4.39 8.65
N ARG A 7 6.85 -5.65 9.08
CA ARG A 7 7.96 -6.58 8.95
C ARG A 7 7.43 -7.94 8.52
N VAL A 8 8.17 -8.62 7.65
CA VAL A 8 7.78 -9.92 7.10
C VAL A 8 8.77 -10.94 7.61
N ASP A 9 8.26 -11.96 8.30
CA ASP A 9 9.07 -13.06 8.81
C ASP A 9 9.76 -13.78 7.64
N GLY A 10 11.09 -13.75 7.61
CA GLY A 10 11.91 -14.33 6.54
C GLY A 10 12.48 -13.34 5.52
N GLU A 11 11.94 -12.11 5.42
CA GLU A 11 12.36 -11.07 4.46
C GLU A 11 12.91 -9.81 5.16
N ASP A 12 13.11 -9.85 6.48
CA ASP A 12 13.79 -8.80 7.26
C ASP A 12 15.31 -8.82 6.98
N LEU A 13 15.71 -8.53 5.75
CA LEU A 13 17.10 -8.60 5.31
C LEU A 13 18.02 -7.61 6.04
N GLU A 14 17.49 -6.56 6.67
CA GLU A 14 18.30 -5.48 7.26
C GLU A 14 17.71 -4.85 8.55
N ASN A 15 16.81 -5.53 9.27
CA ASN A 15 16.01 -4.89 10.33
C ASN A 15 15.24 -3.63 9.86
N ARG A 16 15.05 -3.46 8.54
CA ARG A 16 14.29 -2.37 7.96
C ARG A 16 12.85 -2.80 7.66
N PRO A 17 11.87 -1.90 7.79
CA PRO A 17 10.50 -2.16 7.40
C PRO A 17 10.41 -2.64 5.94
N TYR A 18 9.62 -3.68 5.70
CA TYR A 18 9.52 -4.33 4.38
C TYR A 18 9.12 -3.35 3.28
N TYR A 19 8.10 -2.52 3.55
CA TYR A 19 7.60 -1.55 2.56
C TYR A 19 8.55 -0.38 2.30
N LEU A 20 9.45 -0.05 3.22
CA LEU A 20 10.50 0.93 2.95
C LEU A 20 11.52 0.41 1.94
N GLN A 21 11.89 -0.87 2.07
CA GLN A 21 12.79 -1.51 1.11
C GLN A 21 12.13 -1.62 -0.27
N LEU A 22 10.86 -2.02 -0.31
CA LEU A 22 10.10 -2.10 -1.56
C LEU A 22 9.94 -0.72 -2.23
N LEU A 23 9.70 0.32 -1.44
CA LEU A 23 9.66 1.71 -1.92
C LEU A 23 11.02 2.13 -2.48
N GLU A 24 12.12 1.88 -1.76
CA GLU A 24 13.47 2.19 -2.24
C GLU A 24 13.76 1.50 -3.58
N GLN A 25 13.43 0.21 -3.68
CA GLN A 25 13.58 -0.57 -4.90
C GLN A 25 12.75 0.00 -6.05
N ALA A 26 11.48 0.36 -5.79
CA ALA A 26 10.63 1.01 -6.78
C ALA A 26 11.22 2.34 -7.27
N LEU A 27 11.79 3.15 -6.37
CA LEU A 27 12.45 4.41 -6.75
C LEU A 27 13.70 4.17 -7.60
N VAL A 28 14.51 3.16 -7.26
CA VAL A 28 15.70 2.77 -8.04
C VAL A 28 15.30 2.23 -9.42
N MET A 29 14.23 1.45 -9.48
CA MET A 29 13.67 0.90 -10.73
C MET A 29 12.84 1.92 -11.52
N GLN A 30 12.63 3.12 -10.98
CA GLN A 30 11.76 4.17 -11.54
C GLN A 30 10.31 3.69 -11.77
N GLU A 31 9.81 2.82 -10.87
CA GLU A 31 8.43 2.38 -10.88
C GLU A 31 7.50 3.47 -10.31
N GLU A 32 6.38 3.66 -10.99
CA GLU A 32 5.34 4.61 -10.58
C GLU A 32 4.33 3.98 -9.62
N PHE A 33 4.56 2.76 -9.15
CA PHE A 33 3.66 2.05 -8.24
C PHE A 33 4.41 1.15 -7.25
N VAL A 34 3.79 0.92 -6.10
CA VAL A 34 4.23 -0.05 -5.08
C VAL A 34 3.09 -1.01 -4.79
N ASN A 35 3.39 -2.30 -4.88
CA ASN A 35 2.43 -3.35 -4.59
C ASN A 35 2.30 -3.53 -3.07
N ILE A 36 1.08 -3.39 -2.55
CA ILE A 36 0.77 -3.57 -1.13
C ILE A 36 -0.02 -4.87 -0.97
N ASP A 37 0.55 -5.85 -0.28
CA ASP A 37 -0.18 -7.08 0.02
C ASP A 37 -1.28 -6.78 1.06
N CYS A 38 -2.53 -7.04 0.71
CA CYS A 38 -3.65 -6.81 1.62
C CYS A 38 -3.64 -7.77 2.81
N GLN A 39 -3.01 -8.95 2.72
CA GLN A 39 -2.84 -9.86 3.85
C GLN A 39 -1.90 -9.26 4.91
N HIS A 40 -0.90 -8.48 4.49
CA HIS A 40 -0.03 -7.75 5.41
C HIS A 40 -0.81 -6.66 6.15
N VAL A 41 -1.62 -5.89 5.42
CA VAL A 41 -2.50 -4.87 6.02
C VAL A 41 -3.43 -5.51 7.03
N LYS A 42 -4.09 -6.61 6.65
CA LYS A 42 -5.00 -7.38 7.53
C LYS A 42 -4.29 -7.89 8.79
N SER A 43 -3.08 -8.42 8.64
CA SER A 43 -2.31 -8.95 9.76
C SER A 43 -1.84 -7.85 10.72
N PHE A 44 -1.64 -6.64 10.22
CA PHE A 44 -1.26 -5.49 11.03
C PHE A 44 -2.48 -4.82 11.68
N HIS A 45 -3.51 -4.52 10.90
CA HIS A 45 -4.76 -3.88 11.32
C HIS A 45 -5.94 -4.40 10.48
N ASP A 46 -6.80 -5.19 11.12
CA ASP A 46 -7.97 -5.78 10.46
C ASP A 46 -8.99 -4.71 10.02
N GLU A 47 -9.15 -3.63 10.80
CA GLU A 47 -10.02 -2.49 10.45
C GLU A 47 -9.55 -1.77 9.17
N MET A 48 -8.25 -1.49 9.04
CA MET A 48 -7.70 -0.87 7.82
C MET A 48 -7.90 -1.74 6.58
N TYR A 49 -7.84 -3.06 6.74
CA TYR A 49 -8.18 -4.00 5.67
C TYR A 49 -9.66 -3.97 5.34
N GLY A 50 -10.54 -3.91 6.35
CA GLY A 50 -11.98 -3.75 6.17
C GLY A 50 -12.33 -2.50 5.35
N ASP A 51 -11.74 -1.35 5.70
CA ASP A 51 -11.91 -0.09 4.96
C ASP A 51 -11.38 -0.21 3.53
N LEU A 52 -10.19 -0.79 3.33
CA LEU A 52 -9.59 -0.97 2.01
C LEU A 52 -10.46 -1.83 1.07
N VAL A 53 -11.14 -2.83 1.62
CA VAL A 53 -12.05 -3.71 0.87
C VAL A 53 -13.40 -3.04 0.61
N THR A 54 -13.92 -2.31 1.60
CA THR A 54 -15.26 -1.69 1.54
C THR A 54 -15.25 -0.39 0.73
N PHE A 55 -14.22 0.44 0.92
CA PHE A 55 -14.09 1.78 0.33
C PHE A 55 -12.73 1.96 -0.37
N PRO A 56 -12.36 1.12 -1.36
CA PRO A 56 -11.06 1.22 -2.02
C PRO A 56 -10.83 2.59 -2.66
N GLN A 57 -11.90 3.27 -3.11
CA GLN A 57 -11.80 4.62 -3.70
C GLN A 57 -11.35 5.69 -2.69
N GLU A 58 -11.65 5.51 -1.40
CA GLU A 58 -11.24 6.43 -0.34
C GLU A 58 -9.93 5.97 0.30
N THR A 59 -9.74 4.67 0.51
CA THR A 59 -8.56 4.16 1.22
C THR A 59 -7.30 4.18 0.35
N ILE A 60 -7.39 3.84 -0.95
CA ILE A 60 -6.24 3.87 -1.87
C ILE A 60 -5.56 5.26 -1.91
N PRO A 61 -6.26 6.39 -2.11
CA PRO A 61 -5.60 7.70 -2.11
C PRO A 61 -4.99 8.06 -0.75
N ILE A 62 -5.52 7.55 0.38
CA ILE A 62 -4.90 7.72 1.70
C ILE A 62 -3.56 6.98 1.76
N PHE A 63 -3.52 5.73 1.29
CA PHE A 63 -2.30 4.94 1.19
C PHE A 63 -1.27 5.61 0.25
N ASP A 64 -1.71 6.15 -0.88
CA ASP A 64 -0.90 6.93 -1.83
C ASP A 64 -0.22 8.13 -1.15
N ALA A 65 -1.02 8.93 -0.45
CA ALA A 65 -0.54 10.10 0.28
C ALA A 65 0.41 9.72 1.42
N ALA A 66 0.16 8.60 2.11
CA ALA A 66 1.07 8.09 3.12
C ALA A 66 2.40 7.65 2.50
N LEU A 67 2.38 6.95 1.36
CA LEU A 67 3.59 6.51 0.65
C LEU A 67 4.40 7.70 0.15
N MET A 68 3.75 8.72 -0.40
CA MET A 68 4.40 9.98 -0.80
C MET A 68 5.07 10.71 0.36
N GLN A 69 4.42 10.76 1.53
CA GLN A 69 5.03 11.34 2.73
C GLN A 69 6.24 10.54 3.21
N VAL A 70 6.13 9.20 3.21
CA VAL A 70 7.24 8.30 3.57
C VAL A 70 8.40 8.47 2.59
N LYS A 71 8.14 8.53 1.29
CA LYS A 71 9.13 8.84 0.25
C LYS A 71 9.81 10.18 0.51
N ALA A 72 9.05 11.25 0.72
CA ALA A 72 9.61 12.57 0.97
C ALA A 72 10.45 12.63 2.25
N HIS A 73 10.07 11.86 3.28
CA HIS A 73 10.78 11.80 4.55
C HIS A 73 12.07 10.96 4.48
N HIS A 74 12.02 9.77 3.87
CA HIS A 74 13.14 8.82 3.83
C HIS A 74 14.05 9.00 2.60
N PHE A 75 13.50 9.46 1.47
CA PHE A 75 14.17 9.57 0.18
C PHE A 75 14.01 10.97 -0.46
N PRO A 76 14.42 12.05 0.22
CA PRO A 76 14.24 13.42 -0.30
C PRO A 76 15.02 13.69 -1.60
N ASN A 77 16.08 12.91 -1.87
CA ASN A 77 16.92 13.05 -3.08
C ASN A 77 16.59 12.03 -4.18
N ASN A 78 15.74 11.04 -3.92
CA ASN A 78 15.53 9.90 -4.83
C ASN A 78 14.13 9.97 -5.44
N GLY A 79 14.06 10.41 -6.69
CA GLY A 79 12.81 10.62 -7.42
C GLY A 79 12.26 12.02 -7.19
N GLY A 80 12.60 12.93 -8.12
CA GLY A 80 12.18 14.34 -8.06
C GLY A 80 10.68 14.49 -7.79
N ASP A 81 10.30 15.66 -7.24
CA ASP A 81 8.94 16.06 -6.85
C ASP A 81 7.80 15.66 -7.81
N ALA A 82 8.12 15.43 -9.08
CA ALA A 82 7.17 15.07 -10.13
C ALA A 82 6.76 13.58 -10.17
N SER A 83 7.55 12.66 -9.62
CA SER A 83 7.24 11.23 -9.72
C SER A 83 6.26 10.84 -8.62
N LYS A 84 4.98 10.80 -8.99
CA LYS A 84 3.89 10.32 -8.13
C LYS A 84 3.97 8.81 -8.07
N ILE A 85 4.08 8.26 -6.86
CA ILE A 85 4.09 6.81 -6.66
C ILE A 85 2.73 6.36 -6.17
N GLN A 86 2.16 5.39 -6.88
CA GLN A 86 0.83 4.91 -6.60
C GLN A 86 0.83 3.63 -5.77
N THR A 87 -0.15 3.48 -4.88
CA THR A 87 -0.33 2.21 -4.15
C THR A 87 -1.21 1.24 -4.93
N ARG A 88 -0.75 0.01 -5.10
CA ARG A 88 -1.48 -1.08 -5.76
C ARG A 88 -1.74 -2.21 -4.79
N PRO A 89 -2.92 -2.22 -4.13
CA PRO A 89 -3.29 -3.35 -3.29
C PRO A 89 -3.47 -4.63 -4.11
N PHE A 90 -2.95 -5.75 -3.63
CA PHE A 90 -3.11 -7.08 -4.23
C PHE A 90 -3.34 -8.14 -3.13
N ASN A 91 -3.71 -9.37 -3.51
CA ASN A 91 -4.07 -10.43 -2.55
C ASN A 91 -5.23 -10.05 -1.62
N LEU A 92 -6.26 -9.39 -2.15
CA LEU A 92 -7.54 -9.22 -1.45
C LEU A 92 -8.09 -10.61 -1.13
N CYS A 93 -8.30 -10.91 0.16
CA CYS A 93 -8.82 -12.20 0.61
C CYS A 93 -10.29 -12.39 0.19
N THR A 94 -10.95 -11.30 -0.19
CA THR A 94 -12.31 -11.27 -0.69
C THR A 94 -12.30 -11.42 -2.21
N GLU A 95 -12.54 -12.64 -2.67
CA GLU A 95 -12.99 -12.90 -4.04
C GLU A 95 -14.42 -12.37 -4.19
N ASN A 96 -14.61 -11.05 -4.22
CA ASN A 96 -15.92 -10.49 -4.54
C ASN A 96 -16.17 -10.79 -6.03
N ARG A 97 -16.84 -11.92 -6.25
CA ARG A 97 -17.55 -12.22 -7.49
C ARG A 97 -18.36 -10.97 -7.82
N LEU A 98 -17.97 -10.27 -8.87
CA LEU A 98 -18.62 -9.11 -9.51
C LEU A 98 -20.09 -9.35 -9.96
N ARG A 99 -20.79 -10.32 -9.37
CA ARG A 99 -22.13 -10.77 -9.76
C ARG A 99 -23.19 -10.58 -8.68
N ASP A 100 -22.84 -10.08 -7.51
CA ASP A 100 -23.80 -9.74 -6.44
C ASP A 100 -23.75 -8.24 -6.09
N LEU A 101 -23.53 -7.40 -7.11
CA LEU A 101 -23.86 -5.98 -7.00
C LEU A 101 -25.39 -5.87 -6.98
N ASP A 102 -25.97 -5.94 -5.79
CA ASP A 102 -27.32 -5.46 -5.56
C ASP A 102 -27.35 -3.96 -5.91
N PRO A 103 -28.35 -3.46 -6.66
CA PRO A 103 -28.40 -2.08 -7.16
C PRO A 103 -28.52 -1.00 -6.07
N SER A 104 -28.35 -1.37 -4.80
CA SER A 104 -28.48 -0.50 -3.63
C SER A 104 -27.14 0.07 -3.13
N ASP A 105 -26.00 -0.39 -3.66
CA ASP A 105 -24.64 -0.02 -3.20
C ASP A 105 -23.97 1.03 -4.12
N ILE A 106 -24.69 2.11 -4.42
CA ILE A 106 -24.14 3.30 -5.07
C ILE A 106 -24.23 4.45 -4.07
N ASP A 107 -23.09 4.83 -3.48
CA ASP A 107 -22.83 6.20 -3.00
C ASP A 107 -21.64 6.77 -3.78
#